data_AF-A0A928EZL9-F1
#
_entry.id   AF-A0A928EZL9-F1
#
_cell.length_a   1.000
_cell.length_b   1.000
_cell.length_c   1.000
_cell.angle_alpha   90.00
_cell.angle_beta   90.00
_cell.angle_gamma   90.00
#
_symmetry.space_group_name_H-M   'P 1'
#
loop_
_entity.id
_entity.type
_entity.pdbx_description
1 polymer ?
#
loop_
_entity_poly.entity_id
_entity_poly.type
_entity_poly.pdbx_seq_one_letter_code
_entity_poly.pdbx_strand_id
1 'polypeptide(L)'
;MNYKNLGKLLGKIMVLEGVLMLAPLLVSFIYRESARGKLAFLLPIIALVGIGLSLQLLKPKRNFLYQKEGFALVALAWIVMTLFGAVPFVVNGDIPNYIDACFEIMSGFTTTG
;
A
#
# COMPACT_ATOMS: atom_id res chain seq x y z
N MET A 1 -5.41 0.98 -24.09
CA MET A 1 -4.89 0.62 -22.76
C MET A 1 -5.97 -0.16 -22.01
N ASN A 2 -5.65 -1.33 -21.49
CA ASN A 2 -6.57 -2.20 -20.77
C ASN A 2 -6.61 -1.83 -19.28
N TYR A 3 -7.33 -0.75 -18.99
CA TYR A 3 -7.48 -0.20 -17.63
C TYR A 3 -7.99 -1.24 -16.61
N LYS A 4 -8.81 -2.20 -17.06
CA LYS A 4 -9.32 -3.27 -16.20
C LYS A 4 -8.21 -4.24 -15.77
N ASN A 5 -7.30 -4.60 -16.68
CA ASN A 5 -6.17 -5.46 -16.35
C ASN A 5 -5.17 -4.73 -15.44
N LEU A 6 -4.90 -3.45 -15.74
CA LEU A 6 -4.07 -2.57 -14.91
C LEU A 6 -4.61 -2.48 -13.48
N GLY A 7 -5.90 -2.13 -13.31
CA GLY A 7 -6.55 -2.04 -12.01
C GLY A 7 -6.52 -3.36 -11.25
N LYS A 8 -6.79 -4.49 -11.93
CA LYS A 8 -6.73 -5.83 -11.32
C LYS A 8 -5.33 -6.18 -10.79
N LEU A 9 -4.27 -5.85 -11.53
CA LEU A 9 -2.90 -6.10 -11.10
C LEU A 9 -2.48 -5.14 -9.98
N LEU A 10 -2.84 -3.86 -10.08
CA LEU A 10 -2.62 -2.88 -9.00
C LEU A 10 -3.31 -3.33 -7.71
N GLY A 11 -4.54 -3.83 -7.80
CA GLY A 11 -5.27 -4.37 -6.66
C GLY A 11 -4.62 -5.59 -6.02
N LYS A 12 -3.84 -6.39 -6.77
CA LYS A 12 -3.02 -7.47 -6.17
C LYS A 12 -1.86 -6.90 -5.35
N ILE A 13 -1.21 -5.86 -5.85
CA ILE A 13 -0.11 -5.18 -5.15
C ILE A 13 -0.64 -4.54 -3.85
N MET A 14 -1.80 -3.88 -3.91
CA MET A 14 -2.45 -3.30 -2.73
C MET A 14 -2.76 -4.35 -1.66
N VAL A 15 -3.36 -5.48 -2.05
CA VAL A 15 -3.61 -6.58 -1.10
C VAL A 15 -2.31 -7.11 -0.51
N LEU A 16 -1.26 -7.28 -1.33
CA LEU A 16 0.04 -7.75 -0.85
C LEU A 16 0.64 -6.80 0.18
N GLU A 17 0.63 -5.49 -0.09
CA GLU A 17 1.09 -4.48 0.86
C GLU A 17 0.32 -4.53 2.18
N GLY A 18 -1.02 -4.60 2.11
CA GLY A 18 -1.86 -4.72 3.31
C GLY A 18 -1.57 -6.01 4.10
N VAL A 19 -1.29 -7.13 3.42
CA VAL A 19 -0.88 -8.38 4.08
C VAL A 19 0.49 -8.24 4.75
N LEU A 20 1.46 -7.59 4.10
CA LEU A 20 2.78 -7.36 4.68
C LEU A 20 2.71 -6.45 5.91
N MET A 21 1.80 -5.46 5.91
CA MET A 21 1.54 -4.60 7.08
C MET A 21 0.92 -5.35 8.28
N LEU A 22 0.42 -6.58 8.10
CA LEU A 22 0.01 -7.41 9.25
C LEU A 22 1.20 -7.77 10.15
N ALA A 23 2.42 -7.87 9.61
CA ALA A 23 3.61 -8.15 10.40
C ALA A 23 3.87 -7.08 11.46
N PRO A 24 4.03 -5.77 11.14
CA PRO A 24 4.17 -4.74 12.17
C PRO A 24 2.92 -4.58 13.05
N LEU A 25 1.71 -4.84 12.52
CA LEU A 25 0.51 -4.88 13.37
C LEU A 25 0.62 -5.97 14.46
N LEU A 26 1.07 -7.18 14.11
CA LEU A 26 1.29 -8.25 15.08
C LEU A 26 2.37 -7.88 16.10
N VAL A 27 3.47 -7.26 15.66
CA VAL A 27 4.52 -6.75 16.55
C VAL A 27 3.94 -5.75 17.55
N SER A 28 3.04 -4.85 17.11
CA SER A 28 2.39 -3.89 18.01
C SER A 28 1.56 -4.57 19.12
N PHE A 29 0.99 -5.75 18.87
CA PHE A 29 0.31 -6.54 19.91
C PHE A 29 1.29 -7.20 20.87
N ILE A 30 2.39 -7.77 20.35
CA ILE A 30 3.44 -8.43 21.16
C ILE A 30 4.05 -7.45 22.15
N TYR A 31 4.42 -6.25 21.68
CA TYR A 31 5.04 -5.20 22.50
C TYR A 31 4.02 -4.39 23.31
N ARG A 32 2.73 -4.72 23.22
CA ARG A 32 1.63 -4.04 23.94
C ARG A 32 1.59 -2.53 23.67
N GLU A 33 1.83 -2.16 22.41
CA GLU A 33 1.75 -0.78 21.92
C GLU A 33 0.38 -0.15 22.22
N SER A 34 0.36 1.19 22.21
CA SER A 34 -0.86 1.95 22.42
C SER A 34 -1.96 1.61 21.40
N ALA A 35 -3.22 1.88 21.75
CA ALA A 35 -4.33 1.72 20.80
C ALA A 35 -4.10 2.52 19.51
N ARG A 36 -3.44 3.69 19.62
CA ARG A 36 -3.07 4.54 18.49
C ARG A 36 -2.09 3.83 17.55
N GLY A 37 -1.04 3.20 18.07
CA GLY A 37 -0.07 2.44 17.27
C GLY A 37 -0.70 1.26 16.53
N LYS A 38 -1.64 0.54 17.18
CA LYS A 38 -2.41 -0.54 16.52
C LYS A 38 -3.31 -0.01 15.40
N LEU A 39 -4.02 1.10 15.65
CA LEU A 39 -4.87 1.74 14.64
C LEU A 39 -4.06 2.28 13.46
N ALA A 40 -2.82 2.73 13.69
CA ALA A 40 -1.92 3.26 12.68
C ALA A 40 -1.65 2.25 11.55
N PHE A 41 -1.56 0.96 11.86
CA PHE A 41 -1.44 -0.11 10.86
C PHE A 41 -2.80 -0.66 10.42
N LEU A 42 -3.78 -0.78 11.31
CA LEU A 42 -5.07 -1.39 10.97
C LEU A 42 -5.85 -0.59 9.90
N LEU A 43 -5.80 0.74 9.96
CA LEU A 43 -6.49 1.61 9.00
C LEU A 43 -5.99 1.43 7.55
N PRO A 44 -4.69 1.57 7.23
CA PRO A 44 -4.20 1.36 5.87
C PRO A 44 -4.41 -0.09 5.40
N ILE A 45 -4.32 -1.10 6.29
CA ILE A 45 -4.58 -2.50 5.94
C ILE A 45 -6.01 -2.68 5.42
N ILE A 46 -7.01 -2.19 6.16
CA ILE A 46 -8.42 -2.32 5.76
C ILE A 46 -8.66 -1.60 4.42
N ALA A 47 -8.10 -0.40 4.25
CA ALA A 47 -8.24 0.36 3.02
C ALA A 47 -7.58 -0.35 1.82
N LEU A 48 -6.32 -0.78 1.96
CA LEU A 48 -5.56 -1.49 0.93
C LEU A 48 -6.22 -2.80 0.52
N VAL A 49 -6.63 -3.63 1.50
CA VAL A 49 -7.26 -4.92 1.22
C VAL A 49 -8.66 -4.70 0.63
N GLY A 50 -9.46 -3.79 1.18
CA GLY A 50 -10.80 -3.49 0.68
C GLY A 50 -10.79 -2.97 -0.76
N ILE A 51 -9.98 -1.95 -1.03
CA ILE A 51 -9.84 -1.39 -2.38
C ILE A 51 -9.20 -2.41 -3.31
N GLY A 52 -8.12 -3.07 -2.88
CA GLY A 52 -7.39 -4.05 -3.69
C GLY A 52 -8.26 -5.24 -4.12
N LEU A 53 -9.05 -5.81 -3.21
CA LEU A 53 -10.00 -6.87 -3.53
C LEU A 53 -11.11 -6.38 -4.48
N SER A 54 -11.62 -5.16 -4.28
CA SER A 54 -12.63 -4.59 -5.18
C SER A 54 -12.12 -4.44 -6.62
N LEU A 55 -10.85 -4.03 -6.79
CA LEU A 55 -10.21 -3.92 -8.10
C LEU A 55 -9.97 -5.29 -8.76
N GLN A 56 -9.80 -6.36 -7.97
CA GLN A 56 -9.64 -7.70 -8.51
C GLN A 56 -10.92 -8.29 -9.11
N LEU A 57 -12.09 -7.75 -8.76
CA LEU A 57 -13.39 -8.10 -9.35
C LEU A 57 -13.52 -7.61 -10.81
N LEU A 58 -12.63 -6.73 -11.27
CA LEU A 58 -12.59 -6.30 -12.66
C LEU A 58 -12.34 -7.50 -13.59
N LYS A 59 -13.18 -7.63 -14.63
CA LYS A 59 -13.05 -8.65 -15.67
C LYS A 59 -12.39 -8.04 -16.92
N PRO A 60 -11.07 -8.19 -17.10
CA PRO A 60 -10.39 -7.71 -18.30
C PRO A 60 -10.81 -8.51 -19.53
N LYS A 61 -10.91 -7.84 -20.68
CA LYS A 61 -11.27 -8.48 -21.97
C LYS A 61 -10.12 -9.31 -22.57
N ARG A 62 -8.88 -8.98 -22.19
CA ARG A 62 -7.63 -9.64 -22.60
C ARG A 62 -6.70 -9.69 -21.40
N ASN A 63 -6.06 -10.83 -21.15
CA ASN A 63 -5.13 -11.00 -20.02
C ASN A 63 -3.68 -10.64 -20.34
N PHE A 64 -3.40 -10.23 -21.58
CA PHE A 64 -2.05 -9.82 -21.98
C PHE A 64 -1.75 -8.41 -21.45
N LEU A 65 -0.62 -8.26 -20.76
CA LEU A 65 -0.11 -6.98 -20.30
C LEU A 65 0.80 -6.40 -21.37
N TYR A 66 0.41 -5.25 -21.95
CA TYR A 66 1.27 -4.55 -22.90
C TYR A 66 2.35 -3.74 -22.16
N GLN A 67 3.50 -3.49 -22.78
CA GLN A 67 4.61 -2.73 -22.16
C GLN A 67 4.18 -1.39 -21.54
N LYS A 68 3.35 -0.61 -22.25
CA LYS A 68 2.80 0.68 -21.76
C LYS A 68 1.99 0.51 -20.47
N GLU A 69 1.27 -0.60 -20.33
CA GLU A 69 0.49 -0.93 -19.13
C GLU A 69 1.41 -1.37 -17.99
N GLY A 70 2.50 -2.06 -18.29
CA GLY A 70 3.55 -2.41 -17.32
C GLY A 70 4.20 -1.16 -16.72
N PHE A 71 4.60 -0.19 -17.54
CA PHE A 71 5.15 1.07 -17.04
C PHE A 71 4.16 1.83 -16.13
N ALA A 72 2.90 1.92 -16.57
CA ALA A 72 1.84 2.54 -15.76
C ALA A 72 1.60 1.80 -14.44
N LEU A 73 1.61 0.45 -14.46
CA LEU A 73 1.42 -0.37 -13.27
C LEU A 73 2.52 -0.12 -12.24
N VAL A 74 3.78 -0.12 -12.66
CA VAL A 74 4.92 0.10 -11.77
C VAL A 74 4.86 1.50 -11.16
N ALA A 75 4.64 2.53 -11.97
CA ALA A 75 4.53 3.91 -11.47
C ALA A 75 3.38 4.07 -10.46
N LEU A 76 2.20 3.52 -10.75
CA LEU A 76 1.05 3.57 -9.84
C LEU A 76 1.30 2.75 -8.57
N ALA A 77 1.96 1.61 -8.67
CA ALA A 77 2.30 0.79 -7.51
C ALA A 77 3.18 1.57 -6.52
N TRP A 78 4.24 2.23 -7.01
CA TRP A 78 5.10 3.05 -6.15
C TRP A 78 4.34 4.17 -5.45
N ILE A 79 3.46 4.87 -6.17
CA ILE A 79 2.65 5.95 -5.59
C ILE A 79 1.73 5.40 -4.50
N VAL A 80 0.99 4.33 -4.79
CA VAL A 80 0.05 3.73 -3.83
C VAL A 80 0.78 3.22 -2.60
N MET A 81 1.87 2.44 -2.78
CA MET A 81 2.65 1.92 -1.66
C MET A 81 3.21 3.04 -0.79
N THR A 82 3.65 4.13 -1.40
CA THR A 82 4.18 5.28 -0.65
C THR A 82 3.09 5.95 0.18
N LEU A 83 1.92 6.19 -0.42
CA LEU A 83 0.83 6.88 0.26
C LEU A 83 0.29 6.07 1.43
N PHE A 84 0.08 4.76 1.27
CA PHE A 84 -0.43 3.92 2.36
C PHE A 84 0.64 3.55 3.37
N GLY A 85 1.88 3.28 2.93
CA GLY A 85 3.02 3.04 3.80
C GLY A 85 3.34 4.21 4.74
N ALA A 86 3.04 5.45 4.34
CA ALA A 86 3.27 6.65 5.15
C ALA A 86 2.23 6.85 6.29
N VAL A 87 1.06 6.21 6.19
CA VAL A 87 -0.04 6.39 7.15
C VAL A 87 0.36 6.04 8.59
N PRO A 88 1.06 4.92 8.87
CA PRO A 88 1.45 4.57 10.24
C PRO A 88 2.29 5.66 10.92
N PHE A 89 3.24 6.29 10.22
CA PHE A 89 4.09 7.34 10.79
C PHE A 89 3.30 8.55 11.28
N VAL A 90 2.35 9.03 10.46
CA VAL A 90 1.53 10.19 10.82
C VAL A 90 0.51 9.84 11.88
N VAL A 91 -0.17 8.71 11.72
CA VAL A 91 -1.21 8.29 12.68
C VAL A 91 -0.59 7.99 14.02
N ASN A 92 0.58 7.34 14.10
CA ASN A 92 1.27 7.11 15.37
C ASN A 92 1.85 8.41 15.96
N GLY A 93 2.27 9.34 15.09
CA GLY A 93 2.81 10.65 15.48
C GLY A 93 4.34 10.74 15.43
N ASP A 94 5.00 9.74 14.85
CA ASP A 94 6.47 9.68 14.71
C ASP A 94 6.96 10.74 13.70
N ILE A 95 6.20 10.94 12.61
CA ILE A 95 6.43 11.99 11.61
C ILE A 95 5.10 12.69 11.35
N PRO A 96 4.81 13.84 12.00
CA PRO A 96 3.49 14.48 11.91
C PRO A 96 3.15 15.06 10.52
N ASN A 97 4.16 15.39 9.71
CA ASN A 97 3.96 15.89 8.35
C ASN A 97 3.90 14.72 7.37
N TYR A 98 2.77 14.60 6.65
CA TYR A 98 2.55 13.49 5.73
C TYR A 98 3.49 13.48 4.52
N ILE A 99 3.92 14.66 4.04
CA ILE A 99 4.87 14.73 2.92
C ILE A 99 6.24 14.19 3.36
N ASP A 100 6.67 14.52 4.56
CA ASP A 100 7.91 14.01 5.14
C ASP A 100 7.81 12.49 5.37
N ALA A 101 6.66 12.00 5.85
CA ALA A 101 6.40 10.57 5.99
C ALA A 101 6.39 9.82 4.64
N CYS A 102 5.87 10.43 3.57
CA CYS A 102 5.95 9.88 2.22
C CYS A 102 7.39 9.84 1.71
N PHE A 103 8.21 10.86 2.00
CA PHE A 103 9.62 10.85 1.65
C PHE A 103 10.34 9.68 2.35
N GLU A 104 10.16 9.55 3.66
CA GLU A 104 10.76 8.48 4.47
C GLU A 104 10.39 7.09 3.94
N ILE A 105 9.10 6.87 3.67
CA ILE A 105 8.63 5.58 3.18
C ILE A 105 9.11 5.26 1.77
N MET A 106 9.14 6.26 0.89
CA MET A 106 9.70 6.08 -0.44
C MET A 106 11.19 5.75 -0.36
N SER A 107 11.93 6.43 0.54
CA SER A 107 13.33 6.15 0.80
C SER A 107 13.53 4.70 1.27
N GLY A 108 12.73 4.26 2.26
CA GLY A 108 12.77 2.91 2.80
C GLY A 108 12.47 1.83 1.76
N PHE A 109 11.38 1.96 0.99
CA PHE A 109 11.04 0.96 -0.03
C PHE A 109 12.04 0.91 -1.18
N THR A 110 12.67 2.04 -1.52
CA THR A 110 13.69 2.10 -2.58
C THR A 110 15.10 1.81 -2.08
N THR A 111 15.26 1.49 -0.78
CA THR A 111 16.55 1.21 -0.14
C THR A 111 17.53 2.38 -0.22
N THR A 112 17.03 3.63 -0.24
CA THR A 112 17.85 4.84 -0.35
C THR A 112 18.49 5.19 0.99
N GLY A 113 17.72 5.25 2.08
CA GLY A 113 18.18 5.60 3.42
C GLY A 113 17.16 6.38 4.21
#